data_AF-A0A3E0H3F4-F1
#
_entry.id   AF-A0A3E0H3F4-F1
#
_cell.length_a   1.000
_cell.length_b   1.000
_cell.length_c   1.000
_cell.angle_alpha   90.00
_cell.angle_beta   90.00
_cell.angle_gamma   90.00
#
_symmetry.space_group_name_H-M   'P 1'
#
loop_
_entity.id
_entity.type
_entity.pdbx_description
1 polymer ?
#
loop_
_entity_poly.entity_id
_entity_poly.type
_entity_poly.pdbx_seq_one_letter_code
_entity_poly.pdbx_strand_id
1 'polypeptide(L)'
;MTSSIGSNYHGFSDLAALKKEAAESPREAIMPVARQFESVFLNMMLKSMRETVGEGGLFDNESMKTYQGMFDNQLALSLSQQGGIGLAESIAKQLAPEGSALQSSLHSQSAQAAAIKPPRDDS
;
A
#
# COMPACT_ATOMS: atom_id res chain seq x y z
N MET A 1 0.69 -22.07 29.30
CA MET A 1 0.25 -20.72 28.89
C MET A 1 1.46 -19.81 28.95
N THR A 2 2.24 -19.72 27.87
CA THR A 2 3.40 -18.82 27.78
C THR A 2 3.36 -18.16 26.42
N SER A 3 3.43 -16.84 26.46
CA SER A 3 3.09 -15.87 25.43
C SER A 3 3.83 -16.07 24.10
N SER A 4 3.10 -15.86 23.02
CA SER A 4 3.63 -15.59 21.68
C SER A 4 4.50 -14.32 21.74
N ILE A 5 5.82 -14.50 21.72
CA ILE A 5 6.79 -13.41 21.59
C ILE A 5 6.65 -12.85 20.17
N GLY A 6 6.56 -11.52 20.10
CA GLY A 6 6.22 -10.74 18.91
C GLY A 6 6.87 -11.24 17.62
N SER A 7 6.02 -11.55 16.66
CA SER A 7 6.39 -11.73 15.28
C SER A 7 6.99 -10.41 14.75
N ASN A 8 8.31 -10.39 14.59
CA ASN A 8 8.99 -9.34 13.81
C ASN A 8 8.68 -9.58 12.32
N TYR A 9 7.56 -9.01 11.85
CA TYR A 9 7.09 -9.00 10.46
C TYR A 9 7.67 -7.80 9.70
N HIS A 10 8.97 -7.77 9.42
CA HIS A 10 9.49 -6.60 8.70
C HIS A 10 10.48 -6.95 7.59
N GLY A 11 10.01 -6.75 6.36
CA GLY A 11 10.80 -6.08 5.34
C GLY A 11 10.89 -6.84 4.03
N PHE A 12 11.06 -8.15 4.05
CA PHE A 12 11.29 -8.92 2.83
C PHE A 12 10.34 -10.11 2.67
N SER A 13 10.00 -10.78 3.77
CA SER A 13 9.00 -11.86 3.79
C SER A 13 7.60 -11.33 3.51
N ASP A 14 7.24 -10.18 4.09
CA ASP A 14 5.93 -9.56 3.84
C ASP A 14 5.87 -8.97 2.43
N LEU A 15 6.97 -8.43 1.91
CA LEU A 15 7.03 -8.04 0.50
C LEU A 15 6.90 -9.24 -0.43
N ALA A 16 7.48 -10.38 -0.08
CA ALA A 16 7.33 -11.62 -0.84
C ALA A 16 5.89 -12.16 -0.77
N ALA A 17 5.23 -12.07 0.39
CA ALA A 17 3.83 -12.42 0.57
C ALA A 17 2.91 -11.48 -0.22
N LEU A 18 3.11 -10.16 -0.11
CA LEU A 18 2.41 -9.14 -0.88
C LEU A 18 2.61 -9.31 -2.38
N LYS A 19 3.82 -9.68 -2.83
CA LYS A 19 4.11 -9.98 -4.23
C LYS A 19 3.35 -11.21 -4.73
N LYS A 20 3.25 -12.25 -3.91
CA LYS A 20 2.47 -13.45 -4.21
C LYS A 20 0.98 -13.12 -4.30
N GLU A 21 0.47 -12.38 -3.33
CA GLU A 21 -0.92 -11.93 -3.29
C GLU A 21 -1.25 -10.97 -4.44
N ALA A 22 -0.32 -10.11 -4.85
CA ALA A 22 -0.45 -9.28 -6.05
C ALA A 22 -0.47 -10.10 -7.35
N ALA A 23 0.13 -11.29 -7.37
CA ALA A 23 0.05 -12.19 -8.51
C ALA A 23 -1.30 -12.93 -8.58
N GLU A 24 -1.94 -13.19 -7.43
CA GLU A 24 -3.23 -13.89 -7.32
C GLU A 24 -4.42 -12.92 -7.45
N SER A 25 -4.36 -11.77 -6.76
CA SER A 25 -5.39 -10.73 -6.70
C SER A 25 -4.77 -9.33 -6.86
N PRO A 26 -4.40 -8.91 -8.09
CA PRO A 26 -3.70 -7.64 -8.34
C PRO A 26 -4.44 -6.42 -7.79
N ARG A 27 -5.78 -6.42 -7.82
CA ARG A 27 -6.59 -5.28 -7.35
C ARG A 27 -6.60 -5.13 -5.83
N GLU A 28 -6.58 -6.23 -5.10
CA GLU A 28 -6.67 -6.24 -3.64
C GLU A 28 -5.30 -5.95 -3.00
N ALA A 29 -4.22 -6.33 -3.68
CA ALA A 29 -2.85 -6.11 -3.20
C ALA A 29 -2.31 -4.69 -3.42
N ILE A 30 -2.92 -3.89 -4.31
CA ILE A 30 -2.43 -2.54 -4.64
C ILE A 30 -2.35 -1.64 -3.40
N MET A 31 -3.39 -1.61 -2.56
CA MET A 31 -3.41 -0.73 -1.38
C MET A 31 -2.41 -1.15 -0.29
N PRO A 32 -2.32 -2.44 0.09
CA PRO A 32 -1.28 -2.92 1.00
C PRO A 32 0.15 -2.62 0.52
N VAL A 33 0.44 -2.86 -0.77
CA VAL A 33 1.75 -2.57 -1.36
C VAL A 33 2.06 -1.08 -1.36
N ALA A 34 1.08 -0.25 -1.70
CA ALA A 34 1.24 1.20 -1.71
C ALA A 34 1.51 1.78 -0.32
N ARG A 35 0.83 1.28 0.73
CA ARG A 35 1.13 1.63 2.13
C ARG A 35 2.53 1.21 2.55
N GLN A 36 2.93 -0.01 2.18
CA GLN A 36 4.29 -0.48 2.49
C GLN A 36 5.34 0.41 1.82
N PHE A 37 5.12 0.83 0.58
CA PHE A 37 6.00 1.78 -0.10
C PHE A 37 6.05 3.14 0.61
N GLU A 38 4.89 3.68 1.00
CA GLU A 38 4.82 4.94 1.74
C GLU A 38 5.58 4.86 3.08
N SER A 39 5.51 3.73 3.79
CA SER A 39 6.29 3.54 5.03
C SER A 39 7.81 3.63 4.80
N VAL A 40 8.31 3.08 3.68
CA VAL A 40 9.74 3.16 3.33
C VAL A 40 10.11 4.60 2.99
N PHE A 41 9.24 5.30 2.26
CA PHE A 41 9.44 6.70 1.93
C PHE A 41 9.46 7.59 3.18
N LEU A 42 8.53 7.40 4.11
CA LEU A 42 8.48 8.13 5.38
C LEU A 42 9.73 7.85 6.22
N ASN A 43 10.21 6.62 6.25
CA ASN A 43 11.45 6.30 6.92
C ASN A 43 12.65 7.05 6.32
N MET A 44 12.74 7.09 4.99
CA MET A 44 13.78 7.87 4.29
C MET A 44 13.66 9.37 4.57
N MET A 45 12.44 9.91 4.58
CA MET A 45 12.19 11.31 4.92
C MET A 45 12.62 11.63 6.35
N LEU A 46 12.22 10.82 7.33
CA LEU A 46 12.61 10.98 8.74
C LEU A 46 14.13 10.91 8.92
N LYS A 47 14.77 9.98 8.21
CA LYS A 47 16.22 9.87 8.18
C LYS A 47 16.89 11.12 7.61
N SER A 48 16.45 11.59 6.45
CA SER A 48 16.99 12.81 5.84
C SER A 48 16.74 14.05 6.71
N MET A 49 15.57 14.18 7.35
CA MET A 49 15.29 15.26 8.30
C MET A 49 16.22 15.24 9.51
N ARG A 50 16.66 14.06 9.96
CA ARG A 50 17.59 13.96 11.08
C ARG A 50 19.02 14.26 10.66
N GLU A 51 19.43 13.83 9.46
CA GLU A 51 20.74 14.15 8.89
C GLU A 51 20.96 15.67 8.79
N THR A 52 19.90 16.48 8.67
CA THR A 52 20.00 17.96 8.63
C THR A 52 20.10 18.63 10.01
N VAL A 53 19.82 17.93 11.11
CA VAL A 53 19.90 18.49 12.48
C VAL A 53 21.36 18.70 12.93
N GLY A 54 22.33 18.27 12.13
CA GLY A 54 23.76 18.42 12.37
C GLY A 54 24.30 17.32 13.28
N GLU A 55 25.31 16.59 12.80
CA GLU A 55 26.05 15.64 13.64
C GLU A 55 26.96 16.44 14.60
N GLY A 56 26.64 16.45 15.88
CA GLY A 56 27.46 17.18 16.87
C GLY A 56 26.90 17.13 18.28
N GLY A 57 27.22 16.09 19.04
CA GLY A 57 26.92 15.99 20.48
C GLY A 57 26.86 14.56 21.00
N LEU A 58 26.58 14.39 22.30
CA LEU A 58 26.46 13.14 23.08
C LEU A 58 25.62 12.00 22.44
N PHE A 59 24.97 12.24 21.30
CA PHE A 59 24.06 11.35 20.58
C PHE A 59 24.69 10.67 19.35
N ASP A 60 25.98 10.87 19.08
CA ASP A 60 26.69 10.28 17.93
C ASP A 60 27.16 8.82 18.14
N ASN A 61 26.71 8.16 19.21
CA ASN A 61 27.05 6.75 19.46
C ASN A 61 26.29 5.82 18.49
N GLU A 62 26.99 4.82 17.94
CA GLU A 62 26.44 3.75 17.09
C GLU A 62 25.22 3.04 17.72
N SER A 63 25.25 2.83 19.03
CA SER A 63 24.10 2.25 19.76
C SER A 63 22.85 3.13 19.69
N MET A 64 23.03 4.46 19.76
CA MET A 64 21.93 5.42 19.64
C MET A 64 21.45 5.51 18.20
N LYS A 65 22.35 5.49 17.20
CA LYS A 65 21.98 5.45 15.77
C LYS A 65 21.11 4.23 15.45
N THR A 66 21.46 3.07 16.04
CA THR A 66 20.68 1.84 15.89
C THR A 66 19.27 1.99 16.49
N TYR A 67 19.17 2.45 17.74
CA TYR A 67 17.87 2.65 18.40
C TYR A 67 17.00 3.68 17.66
N GLN A 68 17.60 4.78 17.21
CA GLN A 68 16.92 5.77 16.39
C GLN A 68 16.37 5.16 15.11
N GLY A 69 17.19 4.38 14.38
CA GLY A 69 16.72 3.69 13.17
C GLY A 69 15.52 2.78 13.42
N MET A 70 15.52 2.04 14.55
CA MET A 70 14.37 1.23 14.95
C MET A 70 13.14 2.08 15.28
N PHE A 71 13.34 3.19 15.98
CA PHE A 71 12.29 4.15 16.29
C PHE A 71 11.66 4.74 15.02
N ASP A 72 12.46 5.16 14.05
CA ASP A 72 11.94 5.71 12.79
C ASP A 72 11.22 4.67 11.96
N ASN A 73 11.68 3.41 11.99
CA ASN A 73 10.97 2.32 11.31
C ASN A 73 9.56 2.17 11.88
N GLN A 74 9.44 2.14 13.22
CA GLN A 74 8.13 2.02 13.88
C GLN A 74 7.27 3.27 13.66
N LEU A 75 7.87 4.45 13.71
CA LEU A 75 7.18 5.71 13.49
C LEU A 75 6.66 5.81 12.05
N ALA A 76 7.51 5.51 11.06
CA ALA A 76 7.12 5.51 9.65
C ALA A 76 5.99 4.52 9.35
N LEU A 77 6.03 3.33 9.97
CA LEU A 77 4.97 2.35 9.87
C LEU A 77 3.66 2.87 10.49
N SER A 78 3.72 3.40 11.71
CA SER A 78 2.54 3.94 12.41
C SER A 78 1.91 5.09 11.63
N LEU A 79 2.74 5.98 11.08
CA LEU A 79 2.29 7.11 10.27
C LEU A 79 1.61 6.64 8.99
N SER A 80 2.21 5.70 8.24
CA SER A 80 1.58 5.16 7.03
C SER A 80 0.26 4.43 7.32
N GLN A 81 0.16 3.73 8.46
CA GLN A 81 -1.09 3.09 8.88
C GLN A 81 -2.20 4.09 9.26
N GLN A 82 -1.84 5.26 9.80
CA GLN A 82 -2.77 6.31 10.23
C GLN A 82 -3.19 7.28 9.10
N GLY A 83 -2.87 6.97 7.85
CA GLY A 83 -3.23 7.77 6.68
C GLY A 83 -2.05 8.52 6.03
N GLY A 84 -0.85 8.39 6.60
CA GLY A 84 0.40 8.80 5.97
C GLY A 84 0.39 10.24 5.46
N ILE A 85 0.91 10.42 4.26
CA ILE A 85 0.96 11.72 3.55
C ILE A 85 0.08 11.71 2.29
N GLY A 86 -0.70 10.65 2.07
CA GLY A 86 -1.54 10.50 0.87
C GLY A 86 -0.82 9.89 -0.34
N LEU A 87 0.41 9.39 -0.14
CA LEU A 87 1.21 8.84 -1.24
C LEU A 87 0.70 7.45 -1.63
N ALA A 88 0.26 6.65 -0.65
CA ALA A 88 -0.28 5.33 -0.88
C ALA A 88 -1.52 5.37 -1.80
N GLU A 89 -2.41 6.32 -1.60
CA GLU A 89 -3.63 6.53 -2.40
C GLU A 89 -3.30 6.94 -3.83
N SER A 90 -2.29 7.80 -3.99
CA SER A 90 -1.83 8.25 -5.30
C SER A 90 -1.21 7.12 -6.11
N ILE A 91 -0.36 6.31 -5.46
CA ILE A 91 0.25 5.10 -6.04
C ILE A 91 -0.84 4.09 -6.37
N ALA A 92 -1.78 3.86 -5.45
CA ALA A 92 -2.87 2.93 -5.66
C ALA A 92 -3.76 3.33 -6.84
N LYS A 93 -4.04 4.62 -7.00
CA LYS A 93 -4.82 5.15 -8.12
C LYS A 93 -4.11 4.97 -9.46
N GLN A 94 -2.79 5.13 -9.51
CA GLN A 94 -2.00 4.93 -10.74
C GLN A 94 -1.83 3.46 -11.11
N LEU A 95 -1.77 2.58 -10.12
CA LEU A 95 -1.67 1.12 -10.32
C LEU A 95 -3.03 0.45 -10.53
N ALA A 96 -4.12 1.10 -10.13
CA ALA A 96 -5.47 0.61 -10.37
C ALA A 96 -5.67 0.47 -11.89
N PRO A 97 -5.96 -0.73 -12.40
CA PRO A 97 -6.15 -0.93 -13.83
C PRO A 97 -7.35 -0.08 -14.29
N GLU A 98 -7.10 0.91 -15.15
CA GLU A 98 -8.11 1.83 -15.70
C GLU A 98 -9.27 1.11 -16.44
N GLY A 99 -9.18 -0.20 -16.64
CA GLY A 99 -10.13 -0.98 -17.45
C GLY A 99 -11.43 -1.41 -16.77
N SER A 100 -11.59 -1.34 -15.44
CA SER A 100 -12.80 -1.95 -14.82
C SER A 100 -14.06 -1.12 -14.94
N ALA A 101 -13.94 0.22 -14.93
CA ALA A 101 -15.12 1.09 -15.00
C ALA A 101 -15.77 1.03 -16.40
N LEU A 102 -14.95 0.96 -17.45
CA LEU A 102 -15.46 0.80 -18.82
C LEU A 102 -16.09 -0.57 -19.07
N GLN A 103 -15.52 -1.64 -18.51
CA GLN A 103 -16.01 -3.01 -18.79
C GLN A 103 -17.35 -3.32 -18.09
N SER A 104 -17.61 -2.70 -16.94
CA SER A 104 -18.92 -2.76 -16.26
C SER A 104 -20.00 -1.96 -17.01
N SER A 105 -19.64 -0.81 -17.61
CA SER A 105 -20.57 -0.03 -18.45
C SER A 105 -20.90 -0.66 -19.80
N LEU A 106 -20.01 -1.51 -20.34
CA LEU A 106 -20.23 -2.25 -21.59
C LEU A 106 -21.16 -3.46 -21.38
N HIS A 107 -21.04 -4.16 -20.25
CA HIS A 107 -21.92 -5.30 -19.91
C HIS A 107 -23.35 -4.88 -19.54
N SER A 108 -23.52 -3.68 -18.98
CA SER A 108 -24.85 -3.14 -18.66
C SER A 108 -25.59 -2.62 -19.90
N GLN A 109 -24.87 -2.11 -20.90
CA GLN A 109 -25.48 -1.68 -22.18
C GLN A 109 -25.85 -2.86 -23.10
N SER A 110 -25.07 -3.94 -23.13
CA SER A 110 -25.39 -5.12 -23.95
C SER A 110 -26.60 -5.91 -23.42
N ALA A 111 -26.79 -5.93 -22.10
CA ALA A 111 -27.97 -6.54 -21.48
C ALA A 111 -29.27 -5.74 -21.75
N GLN A 112 -29.17 -4.42 -21.91
CA GLN A 112 -30.34 -3.54 -22.13
C GLN A 112 -30.78 -3.51 -23.60
N ALA A 113 -29.86 -3.68 -24.56
CA ALA A 113 -30.17 -3.77 -25.99
C ALA A 113 -30.88 -5.08 -26.39
N ALA A 114 -30.63 -6.19 -25.67
CA ALA A 114 -31.24 -7.49 -25.94
C ALA A 114 -32.71 -7.59 -25.46
N ALA A 115 -33.15 -6.71 -24.55
CA ALA A 115 -34.49 -6.71 -23.98
C ALA A 115 -35.54 -5.92 -24.80
N ILE A 116 -35.13 -5.26 -25.89
CA ILE A 116 -36.00 -4.38 -26.71
C ILE A 116 -36.29 -5.04 -28.07
N LYS A 117 -36.64 -6.33 -28.11
CA LYS A 117 -37.18 -6.95 -29.32
C LYS A 117 -38.70 -7.13 -29.17
N PRO A 118 -39.52 -6.41 -29.95
CA PRO A 118 -40.97 -6.56 -29.86
C PRO A 118 -41.40 -7.96 -30.33
N PRO A 119 -42.44 -8.56 -29.73
CA PRO A 119 -43.00 -9.82 -30.19
C PRO A 119 -43.47 -9.66 -31.63
N ARG A 120 -43.07 -10.60 -32.50
CA ARG A 120 -43.58 -10.69 -33.86
C ARG A 120 -45.07 -10.96 -33.79
N ASP A 121 -45.85 -10.04 -34.33
CA ASP A 121 -47.28 -10.21 -34.57
C ASP A 121 -47.41 -11.13 -35.80
N ASP A 122 -47.64 -12.41 -35.56
CA ASP A 122 -48.04 -13.37 -36.60
C ASP A 122 -49.56 -13.26 -36.76
N SER A 123 -50.02 -12.67 -37.87
CA SER A 123 -51.33 -12.92 -38.50
C SER A 123 -51.31 -12.47 -39.95
#